data_AF-A0A1F3VRD4-F1
#
_entry.id   AF-A0A1F3VRD4-F1
#
_cell.length_a   1.000
_cell.length_b   1.000
_cell.length_c   1.000
_cell.angle_alpha   90.00
_cell.angle_beta   90.00
_cell.angle_gamma   90.00
#
_symmetry.space_group_name_H-M   'P 1'
#
loop_
_entity.id
_entity.type
_entity.pdbx_description
1 polymer ?
#
loop_
_entity_poly.entity_id
_entity_poly.type
_entity_poly.pdbx_seq_one_letter_code
_entity_poly.pdbx_strand_id
1 'polypeptide(L)'
;MKPSDFTYAVFHMPNGSFPLKIAKSLGFTYEQLALSYVVPYLGNSYSASALMGLVSVLEKIKPGETIFFASYGSGAGSDTLIFKATKHIDAVRQSFKSEIKQKKYINYATYLRYMGSILM
;
A
#
# COMPACT_ATOMS: atom_id res chain seq x y z
N MET A 1 5.28 -8.93 -20.38
CA MET A 1 5.38 -9.40 -18.99
C MET A 1 4.01 -9.86 -18.55
N LYS A 2 3.92 -10.93 -17.77
CA LYS A 2 2.69 -11.48 -17.18
C LYS A 2 2.70 -11.29 -15.66
N PRO A 3 1.54 -11.34 -14.97
CA PRO A 3 1.47 -11.18 -13.51
C PRO A 3 2.44 -12.07 -12.73
N SER A 4 2.67 -13.31 -13.20
CA SER A 4 3.61 -14.25 -12.57
C SER A 4 5.09 -13.93 -12.77
N ASP A 5 5.43 -12.90 -13.56
CA ASP A 5 6.81 -12.40 -13.66
C ASP A 5 7.18 -11.47 -12.48
N PHE A 6 6.21 -11.07 -11.66
CA PHE A 6 6.40 -10.14 -10.54
C PHE A 6 6.38 -10.87 -9.18
N THR A 7 7.29 -10.51 -8.28
CA THR A 7 7.26 -11.05 -6.91
C THR A 7 6.11 -10.43 -6.10
N TYR A 8 5.91 -9.12 -6.25
CA TYR A 8 4.89 -8.36 -5.53
C TYR A 8 4.04 -7.52 -6.48
N ALA A 9 2.81 -7.24 -6.06
CA ALA A 9 1.94 -6.30 -6.72
C ALA A 9 1.36 -5.30 -5.71
N VAL A 10 1.35 -4.03 -6.11
CA VAL A 10 0.85 -2.89 -5.34
C VAL A 10 -0.19 -2.18 -6.18
N PHE A 11 -1.41 -2.07 -5.66
CA PHE A 11 -2.50 -1.35 -6.31
C PHE A 11 -2.99 -0.21 -5.43
N HIS A 12 -3.64 0.79 -6.03
CA HIS A 12 -4.40 1.77 -5.26
C HIS A 12 -5.51 1.09 -4.42
N MET A 13 -5.65 1.51 -3.16
CA MET A 13 -6.52 0.88 -2.18
C MET A 13 -7.56 1.87 -1.64
N PRO A 14 -8.65 2.14 -2.37
CA PRO A 14 -9.68 3.05 -1.88
C PRO A 14 -10.52 2.42 -0.76
N ASN A 15 -10.52 1.10 -0.66
CA ASN A 15 -11.12 0.28 0.40
C ASN A 15 -10.44 -1.11 0.41
N GLY A 16 -10.82 -1.98 1.34
CA GLY A 16 -10.27 -3.34 1.44
C GLY A 16 -10.58 -4.26 0.26
N SER A 17 -11.69 -4.05 -0.45
CA SER A 17 -12.14 -4.99 -1.50
C SER A 17 -11.50 -4.75 -2.87
N PHE A 18 -11.30 -3.48 -3.24
CA PHE A 18 -10.84 -3.10 -4.58
C PHE A 18 -9.45 -3.61 -4.98
N PRO A 19 -8.38 -3.50 -4.15
CA PRO A 19 -7.07 -4.01 -4.54
C PRO A 19 -7.10 -5.54 -4.77
N LEU A 20 -7.88 -6.27 -3.97
CA LEU A 20 -8.04 -7.72 -4.12
C LEU A 20 -8.78 -8.08 -5.41
N LYS A 21 -9.84 -7.34 -5.74
CA LYS A 21 -10.61 -7.53 -6.98
C LYS A 21 -9.76 -7.27 -8.21
N ILE A 22 -9.08 -6.12 -8.28
CA ILE A 22 -8.28 -5.77 -9.46
C ILE A 22 -7.10 -6.72 -9.64
N ALA A 23 -6.42 -7.11 -8.54
CA ALA A 23 -5.37 -8.11 -8.58
C ALA A 23 -5.85 -9.43 -9.18
N LYS A 24 -6.96 -9.96 -8.67
CA LYS A 24 -7.57 -11.19 -9.18
C LYS A 24 -7.96 -11.05 -10.66
N SER A 25 -8.59 -9.94 -11.04
CA SER A 25 -8.99 -9.67 -12.43
C SER A 25 -7.80 -9.59 -13.38
N LEU A 26 -6.65 -9.07 -12.93
CA LEU A 26 -5.43 -8.98 -13.71
C LEU A 26 -4.58 -10.26 -13.66
N GLY A 27 -4.93 -11.25 -12.83
CA GLY A 27 -4.23 -12.53 -12.72
C GLY A 27 -3.12 -12.58 -11.66
N PHE A 28 -3.07 -11.63 -10.72
CA PHE A 28 -2.19 -11.68 -9.56
C PHE A 28 -2.80 -12.52 -8.43
N THR A 29 -1.95 -13.17 -7.64
CA THR A 29 -2.36 -13.95 -6.46
C THR A 29 -2.42 -13.08 -5.20
N TYR A 30 -3.06 -13.59 -4.15
CA TYR A 30 -3.10 -12.91 -2.86
C TYR A 30 -1.70 -12.76 -2.25
N GLU A 31 -0.84 -13.77 -2.42
CA GLU A 31 0.53 -13.79 -1.89
C GLU A 31 1.36 -12.65 -2.47
N GLN A 32 1.19 -12.32 -3.76
CA GLN A 32 1.85 -11.18 -4.39
C GLN A 32 1.38 -9.84 -3.80
N LEU A 33 0.16 -9.76 -3.27
CA LEU A 33 -0.41 -8.55 -2.68
C LEU A 33 -0.20 -8.44 -1.17
N ALA A 34 -0.04 -9.56 -0.46
CA ALA A 34 -0.23 -9.66 0.98
C ALA A 34 0.56 -8.60 1.78
N LEU A 35 1.78 -8.26 1.34
CA LEU A 35 2.58 -7.21 1.98
C LEU A 35 2.05 -5.80 1.70
N SER A 36 1.61 -5.52 0.47
CA SER A 36 1.11 -4.20 0.09
C SER A 36 -0.31 -3.91 0.58
N TYR A 37 -1.06 -4.94 0.99
CA TYR A 37 -2.46 -4.85 1.41
C TYR A 37 -2.61 -4.25 2.82
N VAL A 38 -2.33 -2.93 2.92
CA VAL A 38 -2.26 -2.21 4.20
C VAL A 38 -3.53 -1.46 4.57
N VAL A 39 -4.43 -1.24 3.61
CA VAL A 39 -5.69 -0.49 3.80
C VAL A 39 -6.57 -0.99 4.96
N PRO A 40 -6.64 -2.29 5.33
CA PRO A 40 -7.51 -2.72 6.43
C PRO A 40 -7.15 -2.13 7.80
N TYR A 41 -5.89 -1.72 7.98
CA TYR A 41 -5.40 -1.19 9.26
C TYR A 41 -4.85 0.23 9.18
N LEU A 42 -4.64 0.77 7.96
CA LEU A 42 -4.17 2.14 7.73
C LEU A 42 -5.28 3.07 7.19
N GLY A 43 -6.30 2.52 6.54
CA GLY A 43 -7.30 3.30 5.81
C GLY A 43 -6.78 3.83 4.46
N ASN A 44 -7.57 4.67 3.80
CA ASN A 44 -7.25 5.25 2.50
C ASN A 44 -6.64 6.65 2.65
N SER A 45 -5.33 6.77 2.39
CA SER A 45 -4.59 8.03 2.37
C SER A 45 -4.52 8.71 1.00
N TYR A 46 -5.47 8.41 0.11
CA TYR A 46 -5.64 9.03 -1.21
C TYR A 46 -4.37 8.87 -2.06
N SER A 47 -3.71 9.97 -2.43
CA SER A 47 -2.50 9.96 -3.27
C SER A 47 -1.37 9.12 -2.68
N ALA A 48 -1.32 8.99 -1.35
CA ALA A 48 -0.34 8.16 -0.67
C ALA A 48 -0.76 6.68 -0.53
N SER A 49 -1.98 6.29 -0.89
CA SER A 49 -2.52 4.95 -0.60
C SER A 49 -1.68 3.83 -1.23
N ALA A 50 -1.40 3.92 -2.53
CA ALA A 50 -0.54 2.95 -3.20
C ALA A 50 0.92 3.04 -2.70
N LEU A 51 1.41 4.24 -2.39
CA LEU A 51 2.76 4.44 -1.87
C LEU A 51 2.97 3.80 -0.50
N MET A 52 1.96 3.81 0.37
CA MET A 52 2.02 3.11 1.66
C MET A 52 2.11 1.59 1.47
N GLY A 53 1.41 1.04 0.47
CA GLY A 53 1.58 -0.36 0.06
C GLY A 53 3.00 -0.65 -0.44
N LEU A 54 3.57 0.27 -1.23
CA LEU A 54 4.95 0.16 -1.71
C LEU A 54 5.97 0.18 -0.56
N VAL A 55 5.85 1.13 0.39
CA VAL A 55 6.74 1.20 1.57
C VAL A 55 6.68 -0.10 2.39
N SER A 56 5.49 -0.69 2.54
CA SER A 56 5.32 -1.97 3.23
C SER A 56 6.05 -3.13 2.52
N VAL A 57 6.02 -3.16 1.18
CA VAL A 57 6.79 -4.14 0.40
C VAL A 57 8.30 -3.89 0.53
N LEU A 58 8.74 -2.62 0.45
CA LEU A 58 10.16 -2.24 0.57
C LEU A 58 10.77 -2.64 1.92
N GLU A 59 9.98 -2.71 3.00
CA GLU A 59 10.43 -3.22 4.30
C GLU A 59 10.87 -4.69 4.23
N LYS A 60 10.33 -5.50 3.31
CA LYS A 60 10.51 -6.97 3.29
C LYS A 60 11.16 -7.53 2.03
N ILE A 61 11.12 -6.79 0.92
CA ILE A 61 11.68 -7.21 -0.37
C ILE A 61 13.16 -7.61 -0.26
N LYS A 62 13.59 -8.56 -1.09
CA LYS A 62 14.97 -9.02 -1.22
C LYS A 62 15.60 -8.52 -2.52
N PRO A 63 16.93 -8.37 -2.59
CA PRO A 63 17.62 -8.04 -3.83
C PRO A 63 17.21 -8.96 -4.99
N GLY A 64 16.90 -8.38 -6.15
CA GLY A 64 16.50 -9.10 -7.36
C GLY A 64 14.99 -9.32 -7.52
N GLU A 65 14.20 -9.24 -6.45
CA GLU A 65 12.74 -9.34 -6.50
C GLU A 65 12.12 -8.10 -7.18
N THR A 66 10.94 -8.29 -7.76
CA THR A 66 10.27 -7.30 -8.61
C THR A 66 8.91 -6.89 -8.05
N ILE A 67 8.52 -5.64 -8.31
CA ILE A 67 7.24 -5.07 -7.89
C ILE A 67 6.52 -4.54 -9.12
N PHE A 68 5.28 -4.97 -9.34
CA PHE A 68 4.32 -4.28 -10.18
C PHE A 68 3.57 -3.25 -9.33
N PHE A 69 3.55 -1.98 -9.76
CA PHE A 69 2.87 -0.91 -9.05
C PHE A 69 1.89 -0.22 -9.99
N ALA A 70 0.64 -0.03 -9.56
CA ALA A 70 -0.36 0.75 -10.28
C ALA A 70 -1.14 1.68 -9.33
N SER A 71 -1.00 2.99 -9.54
CA SER A 71 -1.79 4.02 -8.85
C SER A 71 -3.16 4.19 -9.51
N TYR A 72 -4.05 4.96 -8.88
CA TYR A 72 -5.28 5.41 -9.52
C TYR A 72 -5.70 6.76 -8.94
N GLY A 73 -6.14 7.67 -9.81
CA GLY A 73 -6.74 8.95 -9.46
C GLY A 73 -8.07 9.12 -10.17
N SER A 74 -9.10 9.56 -9.44
CA SER A 74 -10.42 9.85 -10.00
C SER A 74 -10.37 11.03 -10.98
N GLY A 75 -11.07 10.91 -12.11
CA GLY A 75 -11.07 11.92 -13.18
C GLY A 75 -11.03 11.40 -14.63
N ALA A 76 -10.26 10.39 -15.04
CA ALA A 76 -9.48 9.39 -14.31
C ALA A 76 -8.12 9.10 -14.97
N GLY A 77 -7.18 8.57 -14.19
CA GLY A 77 -5.85 8.18 -14.64
C GLY A 77 -5.22 7.12 -13.73
N SER A 78 -4.24 6.40 -14.27
CA SER A 78 -3.48 5.39 -13.55
C SER A 78 -2.03 5.42 -14.02
N ASP A 79 -1.10 5.51 -13.08
CA ASP A 79 0.33 5.43 -13.37
C ASP A 79 0.84 4.05 -12.97
N THR A 80 1.50 3.39 -13.92
CA THR A 80 2.08 2.06 -13.70
C THR A 80 3.60 2.13 -13.73
N LEU A 81 4.23 1.52 -12.73
CA LEU A 81 5.68 1.45 -12.57
C LEU A 81 6.09 0.01 -12.28
N ILE A 82 7.28 -0.36 -12.75
CA ILE A 82 7.91 -1.63 -12.42
C ILE A 82 9.21 -1.34 -11.70
N PHE A 83 9.38 -1.98 -10.54
CA PHE A 83 10.60 -1.88 -9.75
C PHE A 83 11.33 -3.23 -9.72
N LYS A 84 12.65 -3.17 -9.65
CA LYS A 84 13.51 -4.30 -9.32
C LYS A 84 14.41 -3.90 -8.16
N ALA A 85 14.34 -4.64 -7.06
CA ALA A 85 15.16 -4.35 -5.90
C ALA A 85 16.64 -4.58 -6.22
N THR A 86 17.48 -3.62 -5.85
CA THR A 86 18.94 -3.76 -5.97
C THR A 86 19.52 -4.32 -4.68
N LYS A 87 20.81 -4.71 -4.72
CA LYS A 87 21.57 -5.08 -3.52
C LYS A 87 21.68 -3.98 -2.46
N HIS A 88 21.38 -2.72 -2.82
CA HIS A 88 21.48 -1.59 -1.90
C HIS A 88 20.27 -1.44 -0.98
N ILE A 89 19.20 -2.22 -1.19
CA ILE A 89 17.97 -2.13 -0.40
C ILE A 89 18.22 -2.33 1.10
N ASP A 90 19.16 -3.21 1.46
CA ASP A 90 19.45 -3.54 2.85
C ASP A 90 20.07 -2.35 3.62
N ALA A 91 20.77 -1.45 2.92
CA ALA A 91 21.40 -0.27 3.52
C ALA A 91 20.41 0.89 3.75
N VAL A 92 19.25 0.88 3.08
CA VAL A 92 18.27 1.99 3.12
C VAL A 92 16.91 1.56 3.68
N ARG A 93 16.78 0.31 4.11
CA ARG A 93 15.54 -0.29 4.59
C ARG A 93 15.02 0.44 5.81
N GLN A 94 13.76 0.87 5.75
CA GLN A 94 13.05 1.49 6.87
C GLN A 94 11.98 0.54 7.41
N SER A 95 11.70 0.65 8.71
CA SER A 95 10.60 -0.09 9.32
C SER A 95 9.28 0.59 8.99
N PHE A 96 8.33 -0.19 8.51
CA PHE A 96 6.95 0.22 8.29
C PHE A 96 6.06 -0.30 9.40
N LYS A 97 6.21 -1.60 9.76
CA LYS A 97 5.31 -2.27 10.69
C LYS A 97 5.45 -1.76 12.12
N SER A 98 6.65 -1.35 12.55
CA SER A 98 6.80 -0.73 13.88
C SER A 98 6.15 0.65 13.93
N GLU A 99 6.34 1.46 12.89
CA GLU A 99 5.83 2.83 12.81
C GLU A 99 4.30 2.86 12.85
N ILE A 100 3.63 2.05 12.02
CA ILE A 100 2.15 1.99 12.02
C ILE A 100 1.55 1.48 13.34
N LYS A 101 2.33 0.78 14.17
CA LYS A 101 1.91 0.30 15.49
C LYS A 101 2.01 1.37 16.56
N GLN A 102 2.81 2.41 16.33
CA GLN A 102 2.90 3.57 17.22
C GLN A 102 1.66 4.46 17.03
N LYS A 103 0.54 4.01 17.58
CA LYS A 103 -0.75 4.70 17.47
C LYS A 103 -1.52 4.69 18.78
N LYS A 104 -2.41 5.67 18.93
CA LYS A 104 -3.36 5.76 20.03
C LYS A 104 -4.78 5.63 19.47
N TYR A 105 -5.55 4.69 20.00
CA TYR A 105 -6.97 4.60 19.70
C TYR A 105 -7.71 5.76 20.36
N ILE A 106 -8.65 6.34 19.61
CA ILE A 106 -9.53 7.42 20.08
C ILE A 106 -10.97 7.02 19.84
N ASN A 107 -11.89 7.56 20.65
CA ASN A 107 -13.31 7.42 20.41
C ASN A 107 -13.80 8.42 19.35
N TYR A 108 -15.06 8.26 18.93
CA TYR A 108 -15.65 9.07 17.88
C TYR A 108 -15.75 10.57 18.23
N ALA A 109 -16.07 10.90 19.48
CA ALA A 109 -16.14 12.30 19.93
C ALA A 109 -14.78 13.00 19.83
N THR A 110 -13.70 12.33 20.25
CA THR A 110 -12.33 12.83 20.10
C THR A 110 -11.95 12.98 18.63
N TYR A 111 -12.34 12.04 17.76
CA TYR A 111 -12.14 12.15 16.32
C TYR A 111 -12.82 13.39 15.73
N LEU A 112 -14.11 13.59 15.99
CA LEU A 112 -14.85 14.76 15.50
C LEU A 112 -14.25 16.07 15.99
N ARG A 113 -13.75 16.09 17.23
CA ARG A 113 -13.00 17.23 17.78
C ARG A 113 -11.72 17.49 17.00
N TYR A 114 -10.90 16.48 16.73
CA TYR A 114 -9.65 16.63 15.96
C TYR A 114 -9.91 17.05 14.50
N MET A 115 -11.05 16.65 13.93
CA MET A 115 -11.47 17.05 12.58
C MET A 115 -12.16 18.43 12.53
N GLY A 116 -12.34 19.11 13.67
CA GLY A 116 -13.02 20.41 13.74
C GLY A 116 -14.52 20.34 13.44
N SER A 117 -15.15 19.17 13.51
CA SER A 117 -16.57 18.95 13.22
C SER A 117 -17.50 19.32 14.40
N ILE A 118 -16.94 19.48 15.60
CA ILE A 118 -17.64 20.00 16.78
C ILE A 118 -16.76 21.07 17.43
N LEU A 119 -17.38 22.17 17.87
CA LEU A 119 -16.71 23.24 18.63
C LEU A 119 -16.54 22.80 20.09
N MET A 120 -15.53 23.37 20.76
CA MET A 120 -15.16 23.07 22.15
C MET A 120 -16.30 23.29 23.14
#